data_AF-A0A498R318-F1
#
_entry.id   AF-A0A498R318-F1
#
_cell.length_a   1.000
_cell.length_b   1.000
_cell.length_c   1.000
_cell.angle_alpha   90.00
_cell.angle_beta   90.00
_cell.angle_gamma   90.00
#
_symmetry.space_group_name_H-M   'P 1'
#
loop_
_entity.id
_entity.type
_entity.pdbx_description
1 polymer ?
#
loop_
_entity_poly.entity_id
_entity_poly.type
_entity_poly.pdbx_seq_one_letter_code
_entity_poly.pdbx_strand_id
1 'polypeptide(L)'
;MNHFASSTFDEPLVRRLWVLKVWADVIDDRRGNPPLRPEDILTVRREQDFEPDSIGVLTRPVDIPDWEARVRRRFAFLNDLDVNEQRWASCNERHRSEVQDALSALRG
;
A
#
# COMPACT_ATOMS: atom_id res chain seq x y z
N MET A 1 6.00 29.38 -10.74
CA MET A 1 6.83 28.36 -11.40
C MET A 1 6.40 27.02 -10.81
N ASN A 2 5.35 26.40 -11.38
CA ASN A 2 4.74 25.17 -10.88
C ASN A 2 5.27 23.99 -11.69
N HIS A 3 6.28 23.28 -11.14
CA HIS A 3 6.85 22.07 -11.73
C HIS A 3 6.83 20.89 -10.75
N PHE A 4 5.68 20.64 -10.12
CA PHE A 4 5.42 19.38 -9.43
C PHE A 4 4.03 18.88 -9.86
N ALA A 5 3.98 17.62 -10.32
CA ALA A 5 2.80 16.87 -10.77
C ALA A 5 2.31 17.13 -12.21
N SER A 6 3.12 16.79 -13.22
CA SER A 6 2.64 16.56 -14.60
C SER A 6 2.38 15.07 -14.92
N SER A 7 2.76 14.14 -14.04
CA SER A 7 2.51 12.71 -14.22
C SER A 7 1.24 12.29 -13.47
N THR A 8 0.31 11.65 -14.19
CA THR A 8 -0.81 10.93 -13.58
C THR A 8 -0.28 9.91 -12.58
N PHE A 9 -0.97 9.75 -11.45
CA PHE A 9 -0.62 8.73 -10.46
C PHE A 9 -0.80 7.33 -11.07
N ASP A 10 0.29 6.57 -11.15
CA ASP A 10 0.32 5.24 -11.78
C ASP A 10 -0.23 4.18 -10.81
N GLU A 11 -1.52 3.92 -10.91
CA GLU A 11 -2.24 2.99 -10.04
C GLU A 11 -1.75 1.54 -10.18
N PRO A 12 -1.57 0.98 -11.39
CA PRO A 12 -0.97 -0.35 -11.55
C PRO A 12 0.41 -0.46 -10.92
N LEU A 13 1.31 0.51 -11.14
CA LEU A 13 2.65 0.47 -10.56
C LEU A 13 2.62 0.54 -9.03
N VAL A 14 1.79 1.44 -8.47
CA VAL A 14 1.65 1.57 -7.01
C VAL A 14 1.09 0.31 -6.39
N ARG A 15 0.04 -0.30 -6.99
CA ARG A 15 -0.52 -1.55 -6.50
C ARG A 15 0.51 -2.68 -6.55
N ARG A 16 1.26 -2.79 -7.65
CA ARG A 16 2.32 -3.78 -7.81
C ARG A 16 3.39 -3.64 -6.73
N LEU A 17 3.94 -2.43 -6.56
CA LEU A 17 4.98 -2.15 -5.58
C LEU A 17 4.49 -2.35 -4.15
N TRP A 18 3.22 -2.02 -3.86
CA TRP A 18 2.62 -2.27 -2.55
C TRP A 18 2.62 -3.77 -2.21
N VAL A 19 2.16 -4.63 -3.12
CA VAL A 19 2.17 -6.09 -2.90
C VAL A 19 3.58 -6.62 -2.69
N LEU A 20 4.54 -6.21 -3.54
CA LEU A 20 5.93 -6.65 -3.43
C LEU A 20 6.58 -6.19 -2.13
N LYS A 21 6.28 -4.95 -1.69
CA LYS A 21 6.79 -4.41 -0.42
C LYS A 21 6.24 -5.20 0.77
N VAL A 22 4.93 -5.44 0.83
CA VAL A 22 4.34 -6.19 1.93
C VAL A 22 4.78 -7.66 1.92
N TRP A 23 5.00 -8.26 0.75
CA TRP A 23 5.60 -9.60 0.68
C TRP A 23 6.94 -9.63 1.42
N ALA A 24 7.83 -8.66 1.17
CA ALA A 24 9.12 -8.58 1.84
C ALA A 24 8.97 -8.26 3.35
N ASP A 25 8.07 -7.36 3.73
CA ASP A 25 7.78 -7.07 5.14
C ASP A 25 7.41 -8.35 5.90
N VAL A 26 6.52 -9.18 5.33
CA VAL A 26 6.01 -10.38 5.99
C VAL A 26 7.06 -11.49 6.00
N ILE A 27 7.72 -11.73 4.85
CA ILE A 27 8.64 -12.86 4.67
C ILE A 27 10.02 -12.59 5.28
N ASP A 28 10.62 -11.45 4.97
CA ASP A 28 11.99 -11.13 5.36
C ASP A 28 12.01 -10.42 6.73
N ASP A 29 11.15 -9.40 6.92
CA ASP A 29 11.16 -8.58 8.14
C ASP A 29 10.27 -9.12 9.27
N ARG A 30 9.46 -10.15 9.00
CA ARG A 30 8.48 -10.75 9.93
C ARG A 30 7.50 -9.74 10.52
N ARG A 31 7.05 -8.79 9.70
CA ARG A 31 6.09 -7.74 10.07
C ARG A 31 4.74 -7.97 9.40
N GLY A 32 3.67 -7.87 10.19
CA GLY A 32 2.30 -8.13 9.72
C GLY A 32 1.97 -9.63 9.69
N ASN A 33 0.78 -9.95 9.16
CA ASN A 33 0.30 -11.33 9.08
C ASN A 33 -0.10 -11.67 7.64
N PRO A 34 0.24 -12.87 7.13
CA PRO A 34 -0.28 -13.36 5.86
C PRO A 34 -1.76 -13.79 5.98
N PRO A 35 -2.55 -13.76 4.89
CA PRO A 35 -2.24 -13.12 3.60
C PRO A 35 -2.43 -11.60 3.66
N LEU A 36 -1.75 -10.87 2.77
CA LEU A 36 -2.09 -9.48 2.45
C LEU A 36 -3.52 -9.43 1.88
N ARG A 37 -4.31 -8.45 2.35
CA ARG A 37 -5.67 -8.22 1.91
C ARG A 37 -5.89 -6.73 1.59
N PRO A 38 -6.50 -6.36 0.45
CA PRO A 38 -6.89 -4.96 0.21
C PRO A 38 -7.72 -4.35 1.34
N GLU A 39 -8.53 -5.16 2.02
CA GLU A 39 -9.32 -4.77 3.19
C GLU A 39 -8.47 -4.27 4.36
N ASP A 40 -7.20 -4.68 4.44
CA ASP A 40 -6.26 -4.17 5.45
C ASP A 40 -6.07 -2.66 5.29
N ILE A 41 -6.24 -2.11 4.08
CA ILE A 41 -6.19 -0.66 3.81
C ILE A 41 -7.58 -0.07 3.63
N LEU A 42 -8.50 -0.81 3.01
CA LEU A 42 -9.77 -0.27 2.51
C LEU A 42 -10.95 -0.45 3.46
N THR A 43 -10.77 -1.10 4.60
CA THR A 43 -11.77 -1.13 5.67
C THR A 43 -11.89 0.26 6.30
N VAL A 44 -13.12 0.69 6.60
CA VAL A 44 -13.37 1.96 7.29
C VAL A 44 -12.68 1.96 8.65
N ARG A 45 -11.86 2.98 8.91
CA ARG A 45 -11.22 3.20 10.19
C ARG A 45 -11.71 4.48 10.85
N ARG A 46 -11.82 4.47 12.17
CA ARG A 46 -12.17 5.63 12.98
C ARG A 46 -10.89 6.29 13.46
N GLU A 47 -10.99 7.55 13.88
CA GLU A 47 -9.84 8.33 14.38
C GLU A 47 -9.06 7.59 15.48
N GLN A 48 -9.76 6.94 16.41
CA GLN A 48 -9.18 6.14 17.49
C GLN A 48 -8.41 4.88 17.03
N ASP A 49 -8.56 4.46 15.78
CA ASP A 49 -7.85 3.33 15.20
C ASP A 49 -6.48 3.74 14.63
N PHE A 50 -6.13 5.04 14.70
CA PHE A 50 -4.87 5.59 14.27
C PHE A 50 -4.05 6.08 15.47
N GLU A 51 -2.75 5.78 15.45
CA GLU A 51 -1.80 6.37 16.38
C GLU A 51 -1.62 7.87 16.08
N PRO A 52 -1.89 8.79 17.04
CA PRO A 52 -1.83 10.22 16.77
C PRO A 52 -0.43 10.75 16.48
N ASP A 53 0.61 10.11 17.03
CA ASP A 53 2.04 10.47 16.93
C ASP A 53 2.34 11.98 16.80
N SER A 54 1.71 12.78 17.68
CA SER A 54 1.85 14.25 17.70
C SER A 54 1.42 15.00 16.43
N ILE A 55 0.54 14.44 15.58
CA ILE A 55 0.11 15.06 14.32
C ILE A 55 -0.44 16.49 14.49
N GLY A 56 -1.09 16.80 15.62
CA GLY A 56 -1.57 18.14 15.94
C GLY A 56 -0.49 19.19 16.22
N VAL A 57 0.75 18.75 16.46
CA VAL A 57 1.94 19.62 16.51
C VAL A 57 2.51 19.82 15.11
N LEU A 58 2.46 18.78 14.28
CA LEU A 58 3.08 18.75 12.95
C LEU A 58 2.26 19.49 11.88
N THR A 59 0.93 19.56 12.03
CA THR A 59 0.05 20.23 11.06
C THR A 59 -1.23 20.79 11.70
N ARG A 60 -1.83 21.80 11.05
CA ARG A 60 -3.13 22.36 11.43
C ARG A 60 -3.87 22.88 10.17
N PRO A 61 -5.16 22.52 9.96
CA PRO A 61 -6.00 21.68 10.82
C PRO A 61 -5.68 20.19 10.73
N VAL A 62 -6.09 19.42 11.75
CA VAL A 62 -6.12 17.95 11.74
C VAL A 62 -7.57 17.52 11.52
N ASP A 63 -7.81 16.76 10.45
CA ASP A 63 -9.14 16.25 10.08
C ASP A 63 -9.03 14.79 9.66
N ILE A 64 -8.79 13.92 10.64
CA ILE A 64 -8.63 12.48 10.43
C ILE A 64 -9.84 11.86 9.70
N PRO A 65 -11.11 12.21 10.03
CA PRO A 65 -12.26 11.68 9.29
C PRO A 65 -12.28 12.01 7.79
N ASP A 66 -11.98 13.26 7.40
CA ASP A 66 -11.91 13.61 5.97
C ASP A 66 -10.74 12.91 5.27
N TRP A 67 -9.58 12.85 5.93
CA TRP A 67 -8.39 12.20 5.36
C TRP A 67 -8.61 10.70 5.17
N GLU A 68 -9.21 10.01 6.14
CA GLU A 68 -9.57 8.59 6.02
C GLU A 68 -10.47 8.36 4.80
N ALA A 69 -11.56 9.12 4.70
CA ALA A 69 -12.55 8.92 3.65
C ALA A 69 -11.94 9.19 2.26
N ARG A 70 -11.08 10.20 2.17
CA ARG A 70 -10.38 10.57 0.94
C ARG A 70 -9.34 9.53 0.54
N VAL A 71 -8.51 9.07 1.46
CA VAL A 71 -7.49 8.04 1.22
C VAL A 71 -8.16 6.74 0.81
N ARG A 72 -9.11 6.22 1.59
CA ARG A 72 -9.81 4.98 1.27
C ARG A 72 -10.50 5.03 -0.10
N ARG A 73 -11.13 6.16 -0.46
CA ARG A 73 -11.73 6.34 -1.79
C ARG A 73 -10.67 6.39 -2.89
N ARG A 74 -9.58 7.15 -2.70
CA ARG A 74 -8.52 7.30 -3.69
C ARG A 74 -7.81 5.99 -3.97
N PHE A 75 -7.62 5.15 -2.97
CA PHE A 75 -6.89 3.89 -3.07
C PHE A 75 -7.79 2.67 -3.38
N ALA A 76 -9.04 2.88 -3.79
CA ALA A 76 -9.96 1.80 -4.15
C ALA A 76 -9.42 0.87 -5.28
N PHE A 77 -8.51 1.37 -6.12
CA PHE A 77 -7.82 0.59 -7.17
C PHE A 77 -6.98 -0.58 -6.63
N LEU A 78 -6.70 -0.63 -5.32
CA LEU A 78 -6.00 -1.74 -4.68
C LEU A 78 -6.84 -3.04 -4.64
N ASN A 79 -8.15 -2.95 -4.84
CA ASN A 79 -9.01 -4.14 -5.00
C ASN A 79 -8.72 -4.92 -6.28
N ASP A 80 -8.18 -4.25 -7.30
CA ASP A 80 -7.99 -4.84 -8.64
C ASP A 80 -6.65 -5.55 -8.76
N LEU A 81 -6.31 -6.40 -7.78
CA LEU A 81 -5.09 -7.22 -7.81
C LEU A 81 -5.11 -8.14 -9.03
N ASP A 82 -4.05 -8.12 -9.83
CA ASP A 82 -3.89 -9.08 -10.93
C ASP A 82 -3.54 -10.49 -10.44
N VAL A 83 -3.45 -11.46 -11.36
CA VAL A 83 -3.20 -12.88 -11.04
C VAL A 83 -1.88 -13.07 -10.26
N ASN A 84 -0.82 -12.35 -10.62
CA ASN A 84 0.46 -12.47 -9.94
C ASN A 84 0.40 -11.79 -8.58
N GLU A 85 -0.22 -10.61 -8.50
CA GLU A 85 -0.42 -9.87 -7.26
C GLU A 85 -1.23 -10.68 -6.24
N GLN A 86 -2.34 -11.30 -6.65
CA GLN A 86 -3.12 -12.20 -5.80
C GLN A 86 -2.30 -13.41 -5.32
N ARG A 87 -1.45 -13.96 -6.19
CA ARG A 87 -0.57 -15.07 -5.82
C ARG A 87 0.47 -14.66 -4.79
N TRP A 88 1.11 -13.50 -4.96
CA TRP A 88 2.11 -13.00 -4.03
C TRP A 88 1.51 -12.47 -2.73
N ALA A 89 0.25 -12.00 -2.74
CA ALA A 89 -0.49 -11.61 -1.54
C ALA A 89 -0.63 -12.74 -0.51
N SER A 90 -0.48 -14.00 -0.92
CA SER A 90 -0.37 -15.13 0.02
C SER A 90 0.85 -15.06 0.94
N CYS A 91 1.82 -14.19 0.65
CA CYS A 91 3.08 -14.00 1.38
C CYS A 91 3.75 -15.34 1.70
N ASN A 92 4.02 -16.11 0.64
CA ASN A 92 4.69 -17.40 0.73
C ASN A 92 6.10 -17.31 0.17
N GLU A 93 7.08 -17.78 0.94
CA GLU A 93 8.51 -17.85 0.61
C GLU A 93 8.78 -18.48 -0.76
N ARG A 94 7.99 -19.48 -1.16
CA ARG A 94 8.16 -20.20 -2.44
C ARG A 94 8.07 -19.30 -3.67
N HIS A 95 7.48 -18.12 -3.55
CA HIS A 95 7.34 -17.16 -4.65
C HIS A 95 8.55 -16.19 -4.75
N ARG A 96 9.60 -16.35 -3.93
CA ARG A 96 10.75 -15.42 -3.88
C ARG A 96 11.36 -15.13 -5.24
N SER A 97 11.60 -16.15 -6.06
CA SER A 97 12.18 -15.96 -7.40
C SER A 97 11.28 -15.08 -8.27
N GLU A 98 9.97 -15.34 -8.29
CA GLU A 98 8.99 -14.56 -9.07
C GLU A 98 8.94 -13.10 -8.60
N VAL A 99 9.00 -12.86 -7.29
CA VAL A 99 9.04 -11.53 -6.68
C VAL A 99 10.35 -10.79 -7.04
N GLN A 100 11.49 -11.47 -7.03
CA GLN A 100 12.77 -10.90 -7.42
C GLN A 100 12.82 -10.53 -8.90
N ASP A 101 12.25 -11.36 -9.77
CA ASP A 101 12.12 -11.08 -11.20
C ASP A 101 11.23 -9.86 -11.44
N ALA A 102 10.08 -9.78 -10.73
CA ALA A 102 9.18 -8.65 -10.80
C ALA A 102 9.84 -7.34 -10.34
N LEU A 103 10.61 -7.36 -9.25
CA LEU A 103 11.38 -6.19 -8.79
C LEU A 103 12.48 -5.80 -9.78
N SER A 104 13.14 -6.78 -10.39
CA SER A 104 14.21 -6.54 -11.37
C SER A 104 13.66 -5.91 -12.65
N ALA A 105 12.48 -6.34 -13.11
CA ALA A 105 11.80 -5.75 -14.26
C ALA A 105 11.44 -4.27 -14.07
N LEU A 106 11.27 -3.80 -12.83
CA LEU A 106 10.98 -2.41 -12.51
C LEU A 106 12.24 -1.52 -12.38
N ARG A 107 13.45 -2.12 -12.39
CA ARG A 107 14.73 -1.39 -12.35
C ARG A 107 15.32 -1.11 -13.74
N GLY A 108 14.72 -1.70 -14.79
CA GLY A 108 15.16 -1.61 -16.18
C GLY A 108 14.81 -0.29 -16.84
#